data_AF-A0A4U3ET62-F1
#
_entry.id   AF-A0A4U3ET62-F1
#
_cell.length_a   1.000
_cell.length_b   1.000
_cell.length_c   1.000
_cell.angle_alpha   90.00
_cell.angle_beta   90.00
_cell.angle_gamma   90.00
#
_symmetry.space_group_name_H-M   'P 1'
#
loop_
_entity.id
_entity.type
_entity.pdbx_description
1 polymer ?
#
loop_
_entity_poly.entity_id
_entity_poly.type
_entity_poly.pdbx_seq_one_letter_code
_entity_poly.pdbx_strand_id
1 'polypeptide(L)' 'MDIESFTECPHCKSDEGYFRKDYVKGRMQYRFNFDGSEADNGDMYELLNFNHGKKAYCLNCKKPICSMNL' A
#
# COMPACT_ATOMS: atom_id res chain seq x y z
N MET A 1 3.83 19.34 0.02
CA MET A 1 5.19 18.88 0.32
C MET A 1 5.15 17.40 0.09
N ASP A 2 5.78 16.97 -0.99
CA ASP A 2 5.63 15.62 -1.51
C ASP A 2 6.66 14.70 -0.87
N ILE A 3 6.35 13.41 -0.76
CA ILE A 3 7.25 12.47 -0.07
C ILE A 3 8.62 12.35 -0.76
N GLU A 4 8.68 12.63 -2.07
CA GLU A 4 9.89 12.64 -2.89
C GLU A 4 10.91 13.71 -2.46
N SER A 5 10.50 14.71 -1.65
CA SER A 5 11.42 15.71 -1.11
C SER A 5 12.21 15.23 0.12
N PHE A 6 12.02 13.99 0.58
CA PHE A 6 12.67 13.44 1.77
C PHE A 6 13.66 12.32 1.37
N THR A 7 14.92 12.45 1.78
CA THR A 7 15.92 11.37 1.68
C THR A 7 16.00 10.52 2.97
N GLU A 8 15.46 11.02 4.08
CA GLU A 8 15.44 10.37 5.39
C GLU A 8 14.20 10.79 6.19
N CYS A 9 13.84 10.01 7.20
CA CYS A 9 12.77 10.35 8.12
C CYS A 9 13.15 11.58 8.98
N PRO A 10 12.33 12.65 9.02
CA PRO A 10 12.63 13.84 9.80
C PRO A 10 12.60 13.60 11.32
N HIS A 11 12.00 12.48 11.77
CA HIS A 11 11.85 12.16 13.19
C HIS A 11 12.97 11.28 13.75
N CYS A 12 13.51 10.36 12.95
CA CYS A 12 14.44 9.32 13.42
C CYS A 12 15.64 9.09 12.49
N LYS A 13 15.80 9.87 11.42
CA LYS A 13 16.95 9.83 10.49
C LYS A 13 17.14 8.52 9.73
N SER A 14 16.19 7.60 9.81
CA SER A 14 16.18 6.37 9.01
C SER A 14 15.85 6.68 7.55
N ASP A 15 16.58 6.04 6.65
CA ASP A 15 16.46 6.10 5.18
C ASP A 15 15.73 4.86 4.60
N GLU A 16 15.20 3.97 5.44
CA GLU A 16 14.52 2.73 5.04
C GLU A 16 13.26 2.95 4.19
N GLY A 17 12.72 4.18 4.19
CA GLY A 17 11.56 4.58 3.40
C GLY A 17 10.27 4.80 4.21
N TYR A 18 9.14 4.72 3.53
CA TYR A 18 7.82 5.01 4.09
C TYR A 18 6.76 4.00 3.65
N PHE A 19 5.63 3.98 4.38
CA PHE A 19 4.44 3.24 4.00
C PHE A 19 3.20 4.14 4.06
N ARG A 20 2.16 3.73 3.35
CA ARG A 20 0.81 4.33 3.40
C ARG A 20 -0.14 3.35 4.08
N LYS A 21 -1.14 3.85 4.78
CA LYS A 21 -2.21 3.04 5.38
C LYS A 21 -3.41 3.05 4.44
N ASP A 22 -3.54 2.01 3.62
CA ASP A 22 -4.67 1.85 2.71
C ASP A 22 -5.77 1.02 3.35
N TYR A 23 -7.01 1.34 3.00
CA TYR A 23 -8.17 0.57 3.37
C TYR A 23 -8.78 -0.05 2.13
N VAL A 24 -8.95 -1.37 2.14
CA VAL A 24 -9.45 -2.13 1.00
C VAL A 24 -10.72 -2.87 1.41
N LYS A 25 -11.77 -2.79 0.59
CA LYS A 25 -13.06 -3.45 0.84
C LYS A 25 -13.66 -4.02 -0.43
N GLY A 26 -14.07 -5.28 -0.39
CA GLY A 26 -14.76 -5.92 -1.50
C GLY A 26 -14.65 -7.44 -1.44
N ARG A 27 -14.93 -8.08 -2.57
CA ARG A 27 -14.74 -9.52 -2.77
C ARG A 27 -13.53 -9.73 -3.67
N MET A 28 -12.71 -10.70 -3.35
CA MET A 28 -11.67 -11.21 -4.24
C MET A 28 -12.19 -12.51 -4.87
N GLN A 29 -11.84 -12.77 -6.12
CA GLN A 29 -12.11 -14.04 -6.77
C GLN A 29 -10.78 -14.76 -7.02
N TYR A 30 -10.58 -15.88 -6.33
CA TYR A 30 -9.45 -16.77 -6.60
C TYR A 30 -9.97 -18.02 -7.32
N ARG A 31 -9.44 -18.29 -8.50
CA ARG A 31 -9.92 -19.29 -9.44
C ARG A 31 -8.92 -20.43 -9.54
N PHE A 32 -9.46 -21.65 -9.60
CA PHE A 32 -8.71 -22.88 -9.80
C PHE A 32 -9.30 -23.62 -11.01
N ASN A 33 -8.47 -24.38 -11.70
CA ASN A 33 -8.92 -25.35 -12.69
C ASN A 33 -9.55 -26.57 -11.99
N PHE A 34 -10.28 -27.41 -12.73
CA PHE A 34 -10.90 -28.61 -12.15
C PHE A 34 -9.90 -29.64 -11.62
N ASP A 35 -8.65 -29.59 -12.09
CA ASP A 35 -7.56 -30.43 -11.60
C ASP A 35 -6.90 -29.88 -10.31
N GLY A 36 -7.37 -28.72 -9.81
CA GLY A 36 -6.86 -28.06 -8.62
C GLY A 36 -5.65 -27.15 -8.84
N SER A 37 -5.14 -27.02 -10.07
CA SER A 37 -4.11 -26.03 -10.40
C SER A 37 -4.69 -24.61 -10.41
N GLU A 38 -3.82 -23.61 -10.25
CA GLU A 38 -4.23 -22.20 -10.33
C GLU A 38 -4.67 -21.85 -11.76
N ALA A 39 -5.84 -21.21 -11.88
CA ALA A 39 -6.30 -20.63 -13.14
C ALA A 39 -5.80 -19.18 -13.29
N ASP A 40 -6.20 -18.48 -14.36
CA ASP A 40 -5.87 -17.05 -14.47
C ASP A 40 -6.58 -16.22 -13.38
N ASN A 41 -5.78 -15.53 -12.56
CA ASN A 41 -6.18 -14.71 -11.43
C ASN A 41 -5.65 -13.27 -11.54
N GLY A 42 -5.22 -12.82 -12.72
CA GLY A 42 -4.69 -11.47 -12.92
C GLY A 42 -5.66 -10.35 -12.50
N ASP A 43 -6.95 -10.62 -12.56
CA ASP A 43 -8.06 -9.74 -12.21
C ASP A 43 -8.62 -9.97 -10.79
N MET A 44 -7.99 -10.79 -9.94
CA MET A 44 -8.57 -11.23 -8.65
C MET A 44 -8.98 -10.06 -7.74
N TYR A 45 -8.30 -8.92 -7.87
CA TYR A 45 -8.50 -7.73 -7.07
C TYR A 45 -9.41 -6.67 -7.72
N GLU A 46 -9.91 -6.86 -8.95
CA GLU A 46 -10.71 -5.85 -9.67
C GLU A 46 -12.00 -5.46 -8.94
N LEU A 47 -12.57 -6.37 -8.16
CA LEU A 47 -13.79 -6.13 -7.37
C LEU A 47 -13.51 -5.52 -5.99
N LEU A 48 -12.25 -5.18 -5.70
CA LEU A 48 -11.87 -4.48 -4.48
C LEU A 48 -11.95 -2.96 -4.69
N ASN A 49 -12.56 -2.29 -3.71
CA ASN A 49 -12.53 -0.84 -3.63
C ASN A 49 -11.34 -0.44 -2.75
N PHE A 50 -10.49 0.42 -3.30
CA PHE A 50 -9.31 0.94 -2.61
C PHE A 50 -9.56 2.37 -2.12
N ASN A 51 -9.35 2.59 -0.84
CA ASN A 51 -9.28 3.92 -0.24
C ASN A 51 -7.84 4.15 0.22
N HIS A 52 -7.11 4.92 -0.58
CA HIS A 52 -5.69 5.16 -0.35
C HIS A 52 -5.46 6.18 0.76
N GLY A 53 -4.56 5.86 1.70
CA GLY A 53 -4.26 6.73 2.83
C GLY A 53 -3.64 8.06 2.41
N LYS A 54 -4.02 9.16 3.04
CA LYS A 54 -3.51 10.50 2.67
C LYS A 54 -2.20 10.90 3.35
N LYS A 55 -1.48 9.96 3.96
CA LYS A 55 -0.28 10.22 4.76
C LYS A 55 0.79 9.16 4.54
N ALA A 56 2.03 9.61 4.47
CA ALA A 56 3.22 8.76 4.53
C ALA A 56 3.65 8.58 6.00
N TYR A 57 4.05 7.36 6.36
CA TYR A 57 4.55 7.00 7.68
C TYR A 57 5.94 6.38 7.55
N CYS A 58 6.88 6.74 8.43
CA CYS A 58 8.23 6.15 8.42
C CYS A 58 8.19 4.64 8.67
N LEU A 59 8.95 3.86 7.90
CA LEU A 59 9.03 2.41 8.08
C LEU A 59 9.65 2.01 9.42
N ASN A 60 10.65 2.74 9.92
CA ASN A 60 11.28 2.44 11.21
C ASN A 60 10.42 2.93 12.39
N CYS A 61 10.27 4.25 12.58
CA CYS A 61 9.62 4.80 13.78
C CYS A 61 8.09 4.92 13.73
N LYS A 62 7.45 4.56 12.60
CA LYS A 62 5.99 4.57 12.38
C LYS A 62 5.30 5.95 12.54
N LYS A 63 6.05 7.03 12.75
CA LYS A 63 5.53 8.41 12.83
C LYS A 63 5.12 8.94 11.45
N PRO A 64 4.10 9.80 11.36
CA PRO A 64 3.69 10.44 10.11
C PRO A 64 4.77 11.42 9.64
N ILE A 65 5.09 11.39 8.34
CA ILE A 65 6.10 12.27 7.71
C ILE A 65 5.41 13.48 7.12
N CYS A 66 4.56 13.27 6.11
CA CYS A 66 3.82 14.31 5.41
C CYS A 66 2.46 13.79 4.93
N SER A 67 1.59 14.72 4.53
CA SER A 67 0.38 14.39 3.76
C SER A 67 0.75 14.14 2.30
N MET A 68 0.09 13.18 1.67
CA MET A 68 0.24 12.87 0.26
C MET A 68 -0.97 13.41 -0.50
N ASN A 69 -0.72 14.12 -1.59
CA ASN A 69 -1.74 14.34 -2.62
C ASN A 69 -1.64 13.15 -3.58
N LEU A 70 -2.75 12.42 -3.75
CA LEU A 70 -2.89 11.30 -4.67
C LEU A 70 -3.78 11.71 -5.82
#